data_AF-A0A443DPB6-F1
#
_entry.id   AF-A0A443DPB6-F1
#
_cell.length_a   1.000
_cell.length_b   1.000
_cell.length_c   1.000
_cell.angle_alpha   90.00
_cell.angle_beta   90.00
_cell.angle_gamma   90.00
#
_symmetry.space_group_name_H-M   'P 1'
#
loop_
_entity.id
_entity.type
_entity.pdbx_description
1 polymer ?
#
loop_
_entity_poly.entity_id
_entity_poly.type
_entity_poly.pdbx_seq_one_letter_code
_entity_poly.pdbx_strand_id
1 'polypeptide(L)' 'MPNTQVRAAAEGMPATATPMDRMKAASQEYVTAVAEYLAVKGMKPAWYILADDEDFNFGFVCRIEAADA' A
#
# COMPACT_ATOMS: atom_id res chain seq x y z
N MET A 1 19.44 -6.15 -0.60
CA MET A 1 19.50 -4.68 -0.70
C MET A 1 18.37 -4.14 0.18
N PRO A 2 18.61 -3.20 1.10
CA PRO A 2 17.52 -2.63 1.89
C PRO A 2 16.54 -1.92 0.95
N ASN A 3 15.25 -2.22 1.09
CA ASN A 3 14.17 -1.72 0.23
C ASN A 3 14.16 -0.18 0.17
N THR A 4 14.79 0.38 -0.87
CA THR A 4 14.98 1.83 -1.06
C THR A 4 13.65 2.59 -1.23
N GLN A 5 12.56 1.88 -1.58
CA GLN A 5 11.26 2.49 -1.89
C GLN A 5 10.45 2.92 -0.66
N VAL A 6 10.72 2.37 0.54
CA VAL A 6 10.01 2.80 1.77
C VAL A 6 10.48 4.19 2.24
N ARG A 7 11.64 4.67 1.78
CA ARG A 7 12.18 5.97 2.20
C ARG A 7 11.40 7.15 1.59
N ALA A 8 10.87 7.01 0.38
CA ALA A 8 10.25 8.13 -0.35
C ALA A 8 8.97 8.66 0.34
N ALA A 9 8.11 7.78 0.85
CA ALA A 9 6.89 8.16 1.59
C ALA A 9 7.17 9.09 2.79
N ALA A 10 8.35 8.97 3.42
CA ALA A 10 8.71 9.74 4.61
C ALA A 10 9.40 11.08 4.29
N GLU A 11 9.92 11.27 3.07
CA GLU A 11 10.76 12.43 2.72
C GLU A 11 9.96 13.74 2.54
N GLY A 12 8.63 13.67 2.45
CA GLY A 12 7.73 14.84 2.36
C GLY A 12 6.77 15.02 3.55
N MET A 13 6.86 14.17 4.58
CA MET A 13 5.90 14.23 5.68
C MET A 13 6.29 15.29 6.71
N PRO A 14 5.32 16.06 7.25
CA PRO A 14 5.60 17.04 8.29
C PRO A 14 6.26 16.35 9.49
N ALA A 15 7.16 17.03 10.17
CA ALA A 15 7.86 16.49 11.34
C ALA A 15 6.89 16.02 12.46
N THR A 16 5.65 16.54 12.46
CA THR A 16 4.55 16.18 13.35
C THR A 16 3.78 14.92 12.95
N ALA A 17 4.06 14.32 11.78
CA ALA A 17 3.38 13.12 11.32
C ALA A 17 3.65 11.95 12.26
N THR A 18 2.58 11.36 12.78
CA THR A 18 2.64 10.20 13.67
C THR A 18 3.15 8.97 12.89
N PRO A 19 3.67 7.93 13.58
CA PRO A 19 3.99 6.67 12.94
C PRO A 19 2.81 6.09 12.13
N MET A 20 1.58 6.29 12.59
CA MET A 20 0.37 5.83 11.90
C MET A 20 0.16 6.57 10.58
N ASP A 21 0.34 7.89 10.57
CA ASP A 21 0.22 8.68 9.34
C ASP A 21 1.23 8.21 8.30
N ARG A 22 2.47 7.94 8.74
CA ARG A 22 3.55 7.45 7.87
C ARG A 22 3.24 6.08 7.30
N MET A 23 2.71 5.18 8.13
CA MET A 23 2.35 3.83 7.69
C MET A 23 1.16 3.85 6.72
N LYS A 24 0.17 4.72 6.95
CA LYS A 24 -0.95 4.92 6.05
C LYS A 24 -0.50 5.46 4.69
N ALA A 25 0.36 6.48 4.68
CA ALA A 25 0.92 7.04 3.45
C ALA A 25 1.72 6.00 2.66
N ALA A 26 2.62 5.27 3.32
CA ALA A 26 3.41 4.21 2.69
C ALA A 26 2.53 3.07 2.15
N SER A 27 1.46 2.69 2.86
CA SER A 27 0.52 1.66 2.40
C SER A 27 -0.25 2.12 1.16
N GLN A 28 -0.66 3.38 1.11
CA GLN A 28 -1.33 3.95 -0.05
C GLN A 28 -0.43 4.01 -1.28
N GLU A 29 0.83 4.40 -1.11
CA GLU A 29 1.82 4.40 -2.18
C GLU A 29 2.04 2.98 -2.73
N TYR A 30 2.20 2.00 -1.83
CA TYR A 30 2.35 0.60 -2.22
C TYR A 30 1.15 0.06 -3.01
N VAL A 31 -0.06 0.27 -2.51
CA VAL A 31 -1.31 -0.17 -3.18
C VAL A 31 -1.43 0.44 -4.58
N THR A 32 -1.06 1.72 -4.71
CA THR A 32 -1.10 2.45 -5.99
C THR A 32 -0.07 1.88 -6.97
N ALA A 33 1.19 1.72 -6.56
CA ALA A 33 2.25 1.18 -7.40
C ALA A 33 1.93 -0.25 -7.89
N VAL A 34 1.34 -1.09 -7.04
CA VAL A 34 0.90 -2.43 -7.42
C VAL A 34 -0.24 -2.38 -8.45
N ALA A 35 -1.23 -1.49 -8.25
CA ALA A 35 -2.33 -1.35 -9.21
C ALA A 35 -1.83 -0.91 -10.59
N GLU A 36 -0.93 0.08 -10.66
CA GLU A 36 -0.32 0.54 -11.91
C GLU A 36 0.47 -0.58 -12.59
N TYR A 37 1.28 -1.32 -11.84
CA TYR A 37 2.05 -2.44 -12.37
C TYR A 37 1.16 -3.55 -12.95
N LEU A 38 0.07 -3.89 -12.25
CA LEU A 38 -0.86 -4.92 -12.70
C LEU A 38 -1.67 -4.46 -13.92
N ALA A 39 -2.05 -3.18 -13.99
CA ALA A 39 -2.77 -2.62 -15.13
C ALA A 39 -1.98 -2.76 -16.44
N VAL A 40 -0.67 -2.48 -16.43
CA VAL A 40 0.22 -2.67 -17.59
C VAL A 40 0.26 -4.14 -18.06
N LYS A 41 -0.07 -5.08 -17.17
CA LYS A 41 -0.11 -6.52 -17.46
C LYS A 41 -1.52 -7.03 -17.78
N GLY A 42 -2.52 -6.16 -17.89
CA GLY A 42 -3.91 -6.59 -18.08
C GLY A 42 -4.46 -7.37 -16.88
N MET A 43 -3.99 -7.03 -15.68
CA MET A 43 -4.45 -7.61 -14.41
C MET A 43 -5.00 -6.52 -13.50
N LYS A 44 -5.84 -6.90 -12.52
CA LYS A 44 -6.37 -6.00 -11.50
C LYS A 44 -6.17 -6.57 -10.09
N PRO A 45 -5.84 -5.74 -9.08
CA PRO A 45 -5.80 -6.17 -7.69
C PRO A 45 -7.21 -6.15 -7.06
N ALA A 46 -7.52 -7.18 -6.27
CA ALA A 46 -8.65 -7.22 -5.36
C ALA A 46 -8.11 -7.23 -3.92
N TRP A 47 -8.32 -6.12 -3.21
CA TRP A 47 -7.74 -5.88 -1.88
C TRP A 47 -8.69 -6.31 -0.77
N TYR A 48 -8.14 -7.00 0.23
CA TYR A 48 -8.80 -7.37 1.48
C TYR A 48 -8.06 -6.68 2.61
N ILE A 49 -8.74 -5.76 3.30
CA ILE A 49 -8.18 -5.07 4.44
C ILE A 49 -8.42 -5.95 5.66
N LEU A 50 -7.34 -6.34 6.32
CA LEU A 50 -7.37 -7.03 7.61
C LEU A 50 -7.27 -5.95 8.68
N ALA A 51 -8.37 -5.25 8.94
CA ALA A 51 -8.48 -4.39 10.10
C ALA A 51 -9.37 -5.10 11.11
N ASP A 52 -8.87 -5.25 12.33
CA ASP A 52 -9.72 -5.49 13.50
C ASP A 52 -9.85 -4.14 14.23
N ASP A 53 -11.06 -3.77 14.64
CA ASP A 53 -11.33 -2.45 15.24
C ASP A 53 -10.68 -2.30 16.62
N GLU A 54 -10.27 -3.41 17.26
CA GLU A 54 -9.76 -3.42 18.64
C GLU A 54 -8.22 -3.39 18.75
N ASP A 55 -7.47 -3.74 17.70
CA ASP A 55 -6.01 -3.75 17.73
C ASP A 55 -5.43 -3.19 16.44
N PHE A 56 -4.38 -2.36 16.57
CA PHE A 56 -3.69 -1.67 15.49
C PHE A 56 -2.88 -2.63 14.59
N ASN A 57 -3.57 -3.57 13.94
CA ASN A 57 -3.06 -4.48 12.94
C ASN A 57 -3.45 -3.95 11.56
N PHE A 58 -2.58 -3.14 10.96
CA PHE A 58 -2.75 -2.75 9.56
C PHE A 58 -2.17 -3.85 8.67
N GLY A 59 -3.00 -4.83 8.32
CA GLY A 59 -2.68 -5.85 7.32
C GLY A 59 -3.55 -5.67 6.08
N PHE A 60 -3.01 -5.94 4.91
CA PHE A 60 -3.83 -6.10 3.71
C PHE A 60 -3.32 -7.28 2.89
N VAL A 61 -4.26 -7.96 2.24
CA VAL A 61 -3.98 -9.07 1.33
C VAL A 61 -4.50 -8.68 -0.06
N CYS A 62 -3.73 -9.01 -1.10
CA CYS A 62 -4.10 -8.76 -2.47
C CYS A 62 -4.31 -10.08 -3.21
N ARG A 63 -5.51 -10.27 -3.78
CA ARG A 63 -5.73 -11.27 -4.82
C ARG A 63 -5.53 -10.61 -6.18
N ILE A 64 -4.73 -11.21 -7.05
CA ILE A 64 -4.53 -10.73 -8.41
C ILE A 64 -5.51 -11.45 -9.33
N GLU A 65 -6.22 -10.68 -10.15
CA GLU A 65 -7.19 -11.18 -11.12
C GLU A 65 -6.81 -10.73 -12.52
N ALA A 66 -7.28 -11.45 -13.54
CA ALA A 66 -7.26 -10.92 -14.90
C ALA A 66 -8.16 -9.67 -14.96
N ALA A 67 -7.74 -8.65 -15.70
CA ALA A 67 -8.63 -7.54 -16.03
C ALA A 67 -9.75 -8.08 -16.92
N ASP A 68 -10.98 -7.62 -16.70
CA ASP A 68 -12.10 -7.98 -17.57
C ASP A 68 -11.78 -7.50 -18.99
N ALA A 69 -11.94 -8.38 -19.97
CA ALA A 69 -11.59 -8.14 -21.38
C ALA A 69 -12.48 -7.08 -22.05
#